data_AF-A0A352AQG6-F1
#
_entry.id   AF-A0A352AQG6-F1
#
_cell.length_a   1.000
_cell.length_b   1.000
_cell.length_c   1.000
_cell.angle_alpha   90.00
_cell.angle_beta   90.00
_cell.angle_gamma   90.00
#
_symmetry.space_group_name_H-M   'P 1'
#
loop_
_entity.id
_entity.type
_entity.pdbx_description
1 polymer ?
#
loop_
_entity_poly.entity_id
_entity_poly.type
_entity_poly.pdbx_seq_one_letter_code
_entity_poly.pdbx_strand_id
1 'polypeptide(L)' 'LSDTVLYSALKFLEDTGAISGYWRKVEGRGRPRRMYQVSSTWRDKAQELAGFWREYITHHKEAI' A
#
# COMPACT_ATOMS: atom_id res chain seq x y z
N LEU A 1 8.88 0.27 -9.17
CA LEU A 1 8.59 1.39 -8.24
C LEU A 1 9.88 1.74 -7.50
N SER A 2 10.27 3.01 -7.41
CA SER A 2 11.45 3.41 -6.62
C SER A 2 11.09 3.57 -5.13
N ASP A 3 12.10 3.44 -4.26
CA ASP A 3 11.92 3.62 -2.81
C ASP A 3 11.36 5.00 -2.47
N THR A 4 11.83 6.06 -3.14
CA THR A 4 11.34 7.43 -2.93
C THR A 4 9.83 7.54 -3.17
N VAL A 5 9.33 6.97 -4.26
CA VAL A 5 7.89 7.00 -4.58
C VAL A 5 7.11 6.16 -3.57
N LEU A 6 7.64 4.98 -3.21
CA LEU A 6 7.02 4.11 -2.21
C LEU A 6 6.85 4.83 -0.86
N TYR A 7 7.93 5.38 -0.31
CA TYR A 7 7.86 6.03 1.00
C TYR A 7 7.06 7.32 0.99
N SER A 8 7.06 8.07 -0.12
CA SER A 8 6.19 9.24 -0.29
C SER A 8 4.71 8.85 -0.30
N ALA A 9 4.34 7.77 -1.00
CA ALA A 9 2.98 7.24 -1.02
C ALA A 9 2.54 6.72 0.35
N LEU A 10 3.42 5.98 1.06
CA LEU A 10 3.13 5.52 2.42
C LEU A 10 2.91 6.69 3.38
N LYS A 11 3.74 7.74 3.30
CA LYS A 11 3.57 8.94 4.12
C LYS A 11 2.22 9.62 3.84
N PHE A 12 1.86 9.81 2.57
CA PHE A 12 0.57 10.38 2.18
C PHE A 12 -0.62 9.57 2.74
N LEU A 13 -0.55 8.24 2.64
CA LEU A 13 -1.61 7.36 3.14
C LEU A 13 -1.71 7.36 4.68
N GLU A 14 -0.59 7.49 5.39
CA GLU A 14 -0.59 7.65 6.86
C GLU A 14 -1.13 9.03 7.26
N ASP A 15 -0.67 10.11 6.62
CA ASP A 15 -1.11 11.49 6.89
C ASP A 15 -2.63 11.67 6.67
N THR A 16 -3.21 10.96 5.69
CA THR A 16 -4.65 10.99 5.39
C THR A 16 -5.49 10.05 6.25
N GLY A 17 -4.85 9.26 7.12
CA GLY A 17 -5.53 8.25 7.94
C GLY A 17 -6.06 7.06 7.15
N ALA A 18 -5.62 6.88 5.90
CA ALA A 18 -6.04 5.77 5.04
C ALA A 18 -5.42 4.44 5.48
N ILE A 19 -4.20 4.48 6.01
CA ILE A 19 -3.51 3.32 6.57
C ILE A 19 -2.96 3.62 7.96
N SER A 20 -2.74 2.56 8.73
CA SER A 20 -1.99 2.62 10.00
C SER A 20 -0.77 1.70 9.93
N GLY A 21 0.38 2.20 10.40
CA GLY A 21 1.60 1.43 10.54
C GLY A 21 1.73 0.72 11.89
N TYR A 22 2.25 -0.51 11.91
CA TYR A 22 2.63 -1.20 13.15
C TYR A 22 3.93 -1.98 12.98
N TRP A 23 4.68 -2.17 14.07
CA TRP A 23 5.91 -2.95 14.05
C TRP A 23 5.61 -4.43 14.27
N ARG A 24 6.14 -5.29 13.40
CA ARG A 24 6.04 -6.74 13.53
C ARG A 24 7.43 -7.36 13.53
N LYS A 25 7.74 -8.12 14.58
CA LYS A 25 8.87 -9.04 14.56
C LYS A 25 8.50 -10.22 13.67
N VAL A 26 9.31 -10.49 12.66
CA VAL A 26 9.11 -11.61 11.73
C VAL A 26 10.09 -12.70 12.13
N GLU A 27 9.61 -13.93 12.25
CA GLU A 27 10.48 -15.07 12.55
C GLU A 27 11.61 -15.21 11.52
N GLY A 28 12.80 -15.58 11.98
CA GLY A 28 13.99 -15.67 11.12
C GLY A 28 14.57 -14.32 10.66
N ARG A 29 14.09 -13.19 11.17
CA ARG A 29 14.65 -11.85 10.88
C ARG A 29 14.99 -11.09 12.16
N GLY A 30 16.18 -10.50 12.21
CA GLY A 30 16.64 -9.71 13.36
C GLY A 30 15.89 -8.38 13.54
N ARG A 31 15.77 -7.59 12.46
CA ARG A 31 15.11 -6.27 12.50
C ARG A 31 13.58 -6.40 12.31
N PRO A 32 12.75 -5.82 13.19
CA PRO A 32 11.31 -5.71 12.98
C PRO A 32 10.97 -4.98 11.67
N ARG A 33 9.85 -5.35 11.05
CA ARG A 33 9.32 -4.70 9.85
C ARG A 33 8.16 -3.79 10.23
N ARG A 34 8.07 -2.63 9.58
CA ARG A 34 6.87 -1.79 9.63
C ARG A 34 5.87 -2.35 8.63
N MET A 35 4.74 -2.78 9.14
CA MET A 35 3.61 -3.32 8.39
C MET A 35 2.53 -2.25 8.30
N TYR A 36 1.72 -2.30 7.24
CA TYR A 36 0.62 -1.35 7.02
C TYR A 36 -0.69 -2.11 6.86
N GLN A 37 -1.76 -1.54 7.39
CA GLN A 37 -3.12 -2.02 7.21
C GLN A 37 -4.04 -0.86 6.84
N VAL A 38 -5.05 -1.13 6.01
CA VAL A 38 -6.05 -0.15 5.61
C VAL A 38 -7.00 0.13 6.78
N SER A 39 -7.28 1.41 7.03
CA SER A 39 -8.28 1.83 8.02
C SER A 39 -9.66 1.31 7.63
N SER A 40 -10.48 0.93 8.63
CA SER A 40 -11.84 0.44 8.38
C SER A 40 -12.70 1.46 7.62
N THR A 41 -12.52 2.75 7.90
CA THR A 41 -13.25 3.86 7.25
C THR A 41 -12.83 4.09 5.80
N TRP A 42 -11.71 3.52 5.37
CA TRP A 42 -11.16 3.68 4.02
C TRP A 42 -11.35 2.44 3.13
N ARG A 43 -11.96 1.37 3.64
CA ARG A 43 -12.06 0.08 2.90
C ARG A 43 -12.71 0.23 1.52
N ASP A 44 -13.85 0.89 1.45
CA ASP A 44 -14.59 1.03 0.18
C ASP A 44 -13.78 1.85 -0.83
N LYS A 45 -13.20 2.98 -0.38
CA LYS A 45 -12.34 3.82 -1.23
C LYS A 45 -11.07 3.10 -1.66
N ALA A 46 -10.44 2.33 -0.75
CA ALA A 46 -9.25 1.55 -1.06
C ALA A 46 -9.55 0.46 -2.10
N GLN A 47 -10.73 -0.16 -2.03
CA GLN A 47 -11.18 -1.16 -3.00
C GLN A 47 -11.40 -0.54 -4.38
N GLU A 48 -12.02 0.64 -4.45
CA GLU A 48 -12.20 1.41 -5.68
C GLU A 48 -10.84 1.76 -6.33
N LEU A 49 -9.92 2.35 -5.56
CA LEU A 49 -8.59 2.73 -6.05
C LEU A 49 -7.74 1.52 -6.49
N ALA A 50 -7.86 0.39 -5.77
CA ALA A 50 -7.23 -0.86 -6.16
C ALA A 50 -7.81 -1.39 -7.50
N GLY A 51 -9.09 -1.13 -7.77
CA GLY A 51 -9.74 -1.39 -9.05
C GLY A 51 -9.03 -0.68 -10.20
N PHE A 52 -8.83 0.64 -10.09
CA PHE A 52 -8.14 1.43 -11.11
C PHE A 52 -6.72 0.94 -11.36
N TRP A 53 -5.96 0.59 -10.31
CA TRP A 53 -4.63 0.02 -10.48
C TRP A 53 -4.67 -1.32 -11.22
N ARG A 54 -5.61 -2.21 -10.85
CA ARG A 54 -5.78 -3.51 -11.48
C ARG A 54 -6.14 -3.39 -12.96
N GLU A 55 -7.02 -2.47 -13.31
CA GLU A 55 -7.39 -2.19 -14.70
C GLU A 55 -6.17 -1.66 -15.47
N TYR A 56 -5.47 -0.67 -14.94
CA TYR A 56 -4.26 -0.10 -15.55
C TYR A 56 -3.21 -1.18 -15.88
N ILE A 57 -2.87 -2.05 -14.91
CA ILE A 57 -1.86 -3.10 -15.15
C ILE A 57 -2.35 -4.22 -16.07
N THR A 58 -3.67 -4.46 -16.15
CA THR A 58 -4.24 -5.47 -17.04
C THR A 58 -4.23 -4.96 -18.47
N HIS A 59 -4.74 -3.75 -18.72
CA HIS A 59 -4.72 -3.14 -20.04
C HIS A 59 -3.31 -2.87 -20.56
N HIS A 60 -2.35 -2.58 -19.69
CA HIS A 60 -0.95 -2.44 -20.10
C HIS A 60 -0.31 -3.78 -20.52
N LYS A 61 -0.80 -4.92 -20.01
CA LYS A 61 -0.33 -6.25 -20.42
C LYS A 61 -0.92 -6.72 -21.75
N GLU A 62 -2.12 -6.27 -22.11
CA GLU A 62 -2.77 -6.62 -23.39
C GLU A 62 -2.18 -5.84 -24.58
N ALA A 63 -1.47 -4.74 -24.31
CA ALA A 63 -0.85 -3.88 -25.32
C ALA A 63 0.62 -4.25 -25.65
N ILE A 64 1.17 -5.30 -25.04
CA ILE A 64 2.54 -5.83 -25.23
C ILE A 64 2.43 -7.24 -25.82
#